data_AF-X1NMV1-F1
#
_entry.id   AF-X1NMV1-F1
#
_cell.length_a   1.000
_cell.length_b   1.000
_cell.length_c   1.000
_cell.angle_alpha   90.00
_cell.angle_beta   90.00
_cell.angle_gamma   90.00
#
_symmetry.space_group_name_H-M   'P 1'
#
loop_
_entity.id
_entity.type
_entity.pdbx_description
1 polymer ?
#
loop_
_entity_poly.entity_id
_entity_poly.type
_entity_poly.pdbx_seq_one_letter_code
_entity_poly.pdbx_strand_id
1 'polypeptide(L)'
;MGWPDDTDDIRYFYPTSVMETGYDILFFWVARMIMMGLEDTGEIPFHTVYLHGLLRDENGEKMSKLRGNVINPTEAISEYGVDALRFALIIGSSPGNDINLGQGRLKSSRNFANKLWNATRFIFQSIDAEALKCRTLQVDIIASEAKQTQVSQRVEDRWIHSQLNRLIINVTKLMEDFQFGEAEQQIH
;
A
#
# COMPACT_ATOMS: atom_id res chain seq x y z
N MET A 1 22.22 9.90 10.87
CA MET A 1 22.93 10.68 9.83
C MET A 1 24.26 11.25 10.36
N GLY A 2 24.95 10.58 11.28
CA GLY A 2 26.29 11.03 11.73
C GLY A 2 26.37 12.26 12.63
N TRP A 3 25.27 12.96 12.94
CA TRP A 3 25.28 14.09 13.89
C TRP A 3 25.97 13.71 15.22
N PRO A 4 26.84 14.56 15.80
CA PRO A 4 27.06 15.98 15.47
C PRO A 4 28.06 16.26 14.34
N ASP A 5 28.63 15.22 13.71
CA ASP A 5 29.57 15.41 12.61
C ASP A 5 28.87 15.89 11.34
N ASP A 6 29.54 16.78 10.60
CA ASP A 6 29.05 17.33 9.34
C ASP A 6 29.28 16.33 8.19
N THR A 7 28.37 15.37 8.09
CA THR A 7 28.41 14.28 7.11
C THR A 7 27.59 14.60 5.85
N ASP A 8 27.89 13.92 4.73
CA ASP A 8 27.10 14.08 3.51
C ASP A 8 25.64 13.63 3.69
N ASP A 9 25.39 12.65 4.56
CA ASP A 9 24.04 12.16 4.87
C ASP A 9 23.17 13.24 5.51
N ILE A 10 23.70 14.00 6.48
CA ILE A 10 22.88 15.04 7.13
C ILE A 10 22.58 16.18 6.17
N ARG A 11 23.53 16.56 5.31
CA ARG A 11 23.30 17.61 4.29
C ARG A 11 22.27 17.21 3.24
N TYR A 12 22.17 15.92 2.93
CA TYR A 12 21.26 15.42 1.89
C TYR A 12 19.87 15.05 2.41
N PHE A 13 19.78 14.42 3.58
CA PHE A 13 18.52 13.84 4.10
C PHE A 13 17.85 14.66 5.21
N TYR A 14 18.48 15.73 5.69
CA TYR A 14 17.91 16.65 6.66
C TYR A 14 17.61 18.01 6.02
N PRO A 15 16.40 18.57 6.20
CA PRO A 15 15.22 17.98 6.85
C PRO A 15 14.59 16.81 6.09
N THR A 16 13.98 15.86 6.82
CA THR A 16 13.30 14.69 6.23
C THR A 16 11.91 15.04 5.68
N SER A 17 11.45 14.39 4.61
CA SER A 17 10.15 14.72 4.01
C SER A 17 8.94 14.40 4.90
N VAL A 18 8.88 13.20 5.47
CA VAL A 18 7.71 12.71 6.23
C VAL A 18 8.15 11.98 7.49
N MET A 19 7.57 12.34 8.63
CA MET A 19 7.65 11.62 9.90
C MET A 19 6.32 10.91 10.14
N GLU A 20 6.33 9.58 10.11
CA GLU A 20 5.15 8.76 10.40
C GLU A 20 5.21 8.20 11.82
N THR A 21 4.12 8.34 12.58
CA THR A 21 4.00 7.78 13.93
C THR A 21 2.54 7.76 14.42
N GLY A 22 2.28 7.01 15.49
CA GLY A 22 1.02 7.06 16.21
C GLY A 22 0.81 8.42 16.89
N TYR A 23 -0.44 8.90 16.95
CA TYR A 23 -0.76 10.16 17.61
C TYR A 23 -0.46 10.16 19.12
N ASP A 24 -0.32 8.99 19.74
CA ASP A 24 -0.12 8.82 21.18
C ASP A 24 1.24 9.34 21.67
N ILE A 25 2.24 9.41 20.79
CA ILE A 25 3.57 9.96 21.10
C ILE A 25 3.85 11.33 20.47
N LEU A 26 2.82 12.04 19.98
CA LEU A 26 2.96 13.38 19.39
C LEU A 26 3.71 14.35 20.30
N PHE A 27 3.34 14.44 21.58
CA PHE A 27 4.01 15.34 22.53
C PHE A 27 5.31 14.78 23.10
N PHE A 28 5.39 13.47 23.29
CA PHE A 28 6.55 12.85 23.94
C PHE A 28 7.72 12.61 22.99
N TRP A 29 7.46 12.57 21.68
CA TRP A 29 8.46 12.29 20.66
C TRP A 29 8.52 13.41 19.63
N VAL A 30 7.50 13.58 18.79
CA VAL A 30 7.51 14.51 17.65
C VAL A 30 7.80 15.95 18.09
N ALA A 31 7.10 16.46 19.10
CA ALA A 31 7.34 17.80 19.62
C ALA A 31 8.76 17.98 20.16
N ARG A 32 9.34 16.95 20.80
CA ARG A 32 10.71 17.00 21.32
C ARG A 32 11.74 16.98 20.20
N MET A 33 11.50 16.22 19.13
CA MET A 33 12.36 16.24 17.94
C MET A 33 12.39 17.63 17.31
N ILE A 34 11.23 18.30 17.20
CA ILE A 34 11.16 19.68 16.68
C ILE A 34 11.96 20.64 17.57
N MET A 35 11.78 20.56 18.89
CA MET A 35 12.52 21.41 19.83
C MET A 35 14.03 21.22 19.71
N MET A 36 14.51 19.97 19.72
CA MET A 36 15.95 19.70 19.62
C MET A 36 16.51 20.02 18.22
N GLY A 37 15.77 19.73 17.14
CA GLY A 37 16.21 20.11 15.79
C GLY A 37 16.37 21.63 15.64
N LEU A 38 15.43 22.41 16.19
CA LEU A 38 15.54 23.86 16.20
C LEU A 38 16.70 24.36 17.07
N GLU A 39 16.95 23.75 18.23
CA GLU A 39 18.06 24.12 19.10
C GLU A 39 19.42 23.78 18.47
N ASP A 40 19.58 22.57 17.94
CA ASP A 40 20.86 22.04 17.49
C ASP A 40 21.22 22.46 16.06
N THR A 41 20.23 22.64 15.18
CA THR A 41 20.45 22.91 13.75
C THR A 41 19.76 24.19 13.26
N GLY A 42 18.89 24.82 14.05
CA GLY A 42 18.09 25.96 13.62
C GLY A 42 16.96 25.63 12.65
N GLU A 43 16.70 24.35 12.37
CA GLU A 43 15.73 23.90 11.38
C GLU A 43 14.80 22.83 11.94
N ILE A 44 13.56 22.77 11.41
CA ILE A 44 12.60 21.74 11.77
C ILE A 44 13.03 20.42 11.11
N PRO A 45 13.10 19.29 11.83
CA PRO A 45 13.71 18.05 11.34
C PRO A 45 12.90 17.34 10.24
N PHE A 46 11.64 17.70 10.04
CA PHE A 46 10.78 17.12 9.01
C PHE A 46 9.75 18.10 8.48
N HIS A 47 9.35 17.92 7.21
CA HIS A 47 8.39 18.81 6.53
C HIS A 47 6.93 18.43 6.81
N THR A 48 6.61 17.14 6.91
CA THR A 48 5.25 16.64 7.13
C THR A 48 5.22 15.62 8.25
N VAL A 49 4.21 15.70 9.12
CA VAL A 49 3.96 14.68 10.15
C VAL A 49 2.69 13.93 9.78
N TYR A 50 2.82 12.63 9.53
CA TYR A 50 1.69 11.72 9.32
C TYR A 50 1.37 11.01 10.63
N LEU A 51 0.19 11.29 11.18
CA LEU A 51 -0.28 10.64 12.40
C LEU A 51 -1.26 9.53 12.06
N HIS A 52 -0.87 8.28 12.29
CA HIS A 52 -1.81 7.16 12.21
C HIS A 52 -2.52 6.95 13.55
N GLY A 53 -3.67 6.29 13.51
CA GLY A 53 -4.37 5.88 14.72
C GLY A 53 -3.78 4.62 15.35
N LEU A 54 -4.37 4.20 16.47
CA LEU A 54 -3.99 3.00 17.19
C LEU A 54 -4.77 1.78 16.70
N LEU A 55 -4.13 0.62 16.78
CA LEU A 55 -4.82 -0.66 16.57
C LEU A 55 -5.62 -1.04 17.82
N ARG A 56 -6.88 -1.37 17.59
CA ARG A 56 -7.84 -1.87 18.56
C ARG A 56 -8.22 -3.29 18.22
N ASP A 57 -8.62 -4.07 19.20
CA ASP A 57 -9.16 -5.40 18.95
C ASP A 57 -10.49 -5.34 18.20
N GLU A 58 -11.05 -6.51 17.90
CA GLU A 58 -12.33 -6.63 17.19
C GLU A 58 -13.52 -5.96 17.91
N ASN A 59 -13.43 -5.81 19.24
CA ASN A 59 -14.44 -5.17 20.07
C ASN A 59 -14.18 -3.65 20.27
N GLY A 60 -13.09 -3.13 19.68
CA GLY A 60 -12.70 -1.72 19.82
C GLY A 60 -11.90 -1.42 21.10
N GLU A 61 -11.50 -2.43 21.86
CA GLU A 61 -10.67 -2.21 23.03
C GLU A 61 -9.22 -1.98 22.66
N LYS A 62 -8.50 -1.27 23.53
CA LYS A 62 -7.06 -1.08 23.40
C LYS A 62 -6.36 -2.44 23.45
N MET A 63 -5.56 -2.74 22.43
CA MET A 63 -4.68 -3.91 22.45
C MET A 63 -3.61 -3.76 23.52
N SER A 64 -3.40 -4.80 24.34
CA SER A 64 -2.30 -4.83 25.30
C SER A 64 -1.92 -6.27 25.67
N LYS A 65 -0.62 -6.50 25.91
CA LYS A 65 -0.12 -7.81 26.33
C LYS A 65 -0.79 -8.32 27.60
N LEU A 66 -1.11 -7.42 28.54
CA LEU A 66 -1.77 -7.74 29.80
C LEU A 66 -3.21 -8.24 29.60
N ARG A 67 -3.94 -7.72 28.60
CA ARG A 67 -5.31 -8.17 28.28
C ARG A 67 -5.34 -9.42 27.41
N GLY A 68 -4.21 -9.81 26.82
CA GLY A 68 -4.12 -10.98 25.94
C GLY A 68 -4.85 -10.82 24.60
N ASN A 69 -5.30 -9.61 24.24
CA ASN A 69 -6.03 -9.30 23.01
C ASN A 69 -5.11 -8.77 21.87
N VAL A 70 -3.81 -9.04 21.95
CA VAL A 70 -2.84 -8.61 20.93
C VAL A 70 -2.79 -9.65 19.82
N ILE A 71 -2.88 -9.20 18.57
CA ILE A 71 -2.59 -10.04 17.41
C ILE A 71 -1.08 -10.07 17.19
N ASN A 72 -0.49 -11.26 17.23
CA ASN A 72 0.92 -11.45 16.91
C ASN A 72 1.12 -11.34 15.38
N PRO A 73 1.93 -10.39 14.89
CA PRO A 73 2.13 -10.21 13.46
C PRO A 73 2.75 -11.44 12.78
N THR A 74 3.63 -12.19 13.46
CA THR A 74 4.25 -13.39 12.88
C THR A 74 3.23 -14.50 12.68
N GLU A 75 2.31 -14.68 13.63
CA GLU A 75 1.23 -15.65 13.51
C GLU A 75 0.27 -15.25 12.39
N ALA A 76 -0.14 -13.97 12.35
CA ALA A 76 -0.99 -13.42 11.31
C ALA A 76 -0.38 -13.56 9.90
N ILE A 77 0.94 -13.33 9.76
CA ILE A 77 1.66 -13.54 8.48
C ILE A 77 1.63 -15.02 8.09
N SER A 78 1.85 -15.93 9.03
CA SER A 78 1.85 -17.37 8.73
C SER A 78 0.47 -17.88 8.30
N GLU A 79 -0.60 -17.33 8.87
CA GLU A 79 -1.98 -17.78 8.63
C GLU A 79 -2.64 -17.11 7.43
N TYR A 80 -2.41 -15.80 7.25
CA TYR A 80 -3.08 -14.98 6.24
C TYR A 80 -2.17 -14.51 5.10
N GLY A 81 -0.87 -14.46 5.33
CA GLY A 81 0.12 -13.89 4.40
C GLY A 81 0.45 -12.43 4.71
N VAL A 82 1.64 -12.01 4.29
CA VAL A 82 2.16 -10.65 4.54
C VAL A 82 1.32 -9.57 3.85
N ASP A 83 0.92 -9.79 2.60
CA ASP A 83 0.12 -8.80 1.86
C ASP A 83 -1.28 -8.66 2.45
N ALA A 84 -1.87 -9.76 2.92
CA ALA A 84 -3.16 -9.73 3.61
C ALA A 84 -3.08 -8.90 4.90
N LEU A 85 -2.00 -9.05 5.69
CA LEU A 85 -1.79 -8.26 6.89
C LEU A 85 -1.60 -6.77 6.56
N ARG A 86 -0.73 -6.44 5.60
CA ARG A 86 -0.48 -5.04 5.19
C ARG A 86 -1.76 -4.36 4.71
N PHE A 87 -2.49 -5.03 3.81
CA PHE A 87 -3.75 -4.54 3.29
C PHE A 87 -4.80 -4.40 4.39
N ALA A 88 -4.90 -5.36 5.33
CA ALA A 88 -5.82 -5.25 6.46
C ALA A 88 -5.53 -4.04 7.37
N LEU A 89 -4.27 -3.65 7.53
CA LEU A 89 -3.88 -2.52 8.37
C LEU A 89 -4.21 -1.17 7.74
N ILE A 90 -4.24 -1.08 6.41
CA ILE A 90 -4.36 0.19 5.68
C ILE A 90 -5.79 0.38 5.14
N ILE A 91 -6.47 -0.67 4.66
CA ILE A 91 -7.73 -0.56 3.93
C ILE A 91 -8.81 0.23 4.68
N GLY A 92 -9.23 1.38 4.18
CA GLY A 92 -10.23 2.22 4.87
C GLY A 92 -9.78 2.80 6.20
N SER A 93 -8.47 2.91 6.44
CA SER A 93 -7.93 3.74 7.51
C SER A 93 -7.88 5.20 7.08
N SER A 94 -8.38 6.10 7.92
CA SER A 94 -8.09 7.53 7.78
C SER A 94 -6.97 7.93 8.76
N PRO A 95 -6.06 8.84 8.39
CA PRO A 95 -5.04 9.34 9.30
C PRO A 95 -5.67 9.86 10.61
N GLY A 96 -5.07 9.51 11.75
CA GLY A 96 -5.53 9.87 13.09
C GLY A 96 -6.66 9.00 13.66
N ASN A 97 -7.36 8.22 12.83
CA ASN A 97 -8.44 7.35 13.30
C ASN A 97 -7.92 5.96 13.69
N ASP A 98 -8.39 5.47 14.83
CA ASP A 98 -8.11 4.11 15.28
C ASP A 98 -8.80 3.07 14.41
N ILE A 99 -8.20 1.88 14.33
CA ILE A 99 -8.69 0.79 13.47
C ILE A 99 -8.90 -0.46 14.32
N ASN A 100 -10.08 -1.06 14.18
CA ASN A 100 -10.34 -2.38 14.75
C ASN A 100 -9.73 -3.45 13.83
N LEU A 101 -8.77 -4.20 14.36
CA LEU A 101 -8.14 -5.33 13.69
C LEU A 101 -8.64 -6.62 14.31
N GLY A 102 -9.46 -7.35 13.53
CA GLY A 102 -9.98 -8.66 13.90
C GLY A 102 -9.76 -9.69 12.80
N GLN A 103 -10.02 -10.96 13.11
CA GLN A 103 -9.83 -12.07 12.16
C GLN A 103 -10.66 -11.89 10.88
N GLY A 104 -11.88 -11.33 10.99
CA GLY A 104 -12.73 -11.06 9.84
C GLY A 104 -12.07 -10.14 8.81
N ARG A 105 -11.39 -9.09 9.28
CA ARG A 105 -10.67 -8.12 8.45
C ARG A 105 -9.47 -8.77 7.76
N LEU A 106 -8.66 -9.52 8.51
CA LEU A 106 -7.52 -10.29 7.98
C LEU A 106 -7.95 -11.32 6.92
N LYS A 107 -9.05 -12.05 7.19
CA LYS A 107 -9.62 -13.02 6.27
C LYS A 107 -10.14 -12.35 5.00
N SER A 108 -10.78 -11.20 5.11
CA SER A 108 -11.23 -10.42 3.95
C SER A 108 -10.06 -10.02 3.07
N SER A 109 -9.00 -9.46 3.66
CA SER A 109 -7.79 -9.07 2.94
C SER A 109 -7.09 -10.25 2.26
N ARG A 110 -7.03 -11.42 2.92
CA ARG A 110 -6.51 -12.65 2.30
C ARG A 110 -7.36 -13.09 1.10
N ASN A 111 -8.67 -13.01 1.22
CA ASN A 111 -9.58 -13.39 0.13
C ASN A 111 -9.42 -12.46 -1.08
N PHE A 112 -9.21 -11.17 -0.85
CA PHE A 112 -8.89 -10.20 -1.90
C PHE A 112 -7.57 -10.54 -2.61
N ALA A 113 -6.48 -10.78 -1.87
CA ALA A 113 -5.21 -11.23 -2.45
C ALA A 113 -5.36 -12.51 -3.29
N ASN A 114 -6.12 -13.50 -2.79
CA ASN A 114 -6.42 -14.71 -3.53
C ASN A 114 -7.27 -14.44 -4.78
N LYS A 115 -8.15 -13.44 -4.77
CA LYS A 115 -8.93 -13.05 -5.96
C LYS A 115 -8.03 -12.51 -7.06
N LEU A 116 -7.05 -11.67 -6.71
CA LEU A 116 -6.04 -11.18 -7.65
C LEU A 116 -5.22 -12.34 -8.23
N TRP A 117 -4.73 -13.24 -7.37
CA TRP A 117 -4.03 -14.44 -7.80
C TRP A 117 -4.83 -15.27 -8.83
N ASN A 118 -6.11 -15.51 -8.55
CA ASN A 118 -6.98 -16.27 -9.46
C ASN A 118 -7.20 -15.54 -10.80
N ALA A 119 -7.37 -14.22 -10.78
CA ALA A 119 -7.50 -13.42 -12.01
C ALA A 119 -6.21 -13.48 -12.85
N THR A 120 -5.05 -13.29 -12.23
CA THR A 120 -3.74 -13.40 -12.89
C THR A 120 -3.49 -14.79 -13.46
N ARG A 121 -3.79 -15.85 -12.68
CA ARG A 121 -3.67 -17.24 -13.12
C ARG A 121 -4.55 -17.52 -14.34
N PHE A 122 -5.79 -17.03 -14.34
CA PHE A 122 -6.71 -17.19 -15.47
C PHE A 122 -6.17 -16.52 -16.74
N ILE A 123 -5.60 -15.32 -16.62
CA ILE A 123 -4.98 -14.60 -17.74
C ILE A 123 -3.80 -15.39 -18.30
N PHE A 124 -2.88 -15.87 -17.45
CA PHE A 124 -1.74 -16.67 -17.91
C PHE A 124 -2.18 -17.95 -18.63
N GLN A 125 -3.14 -18.69 -18.07
CA GLN A 125 -3.69 -19.89 -18.71
C GLN A 125 -4.33 -19.58 -20.08
N SER A 126 -4.97 -18.41 -20.21
CA SER A 126 -5.59 -17.97 -21.47
C SER A 126 -4.54 -17.58 -22.51
N ILE A 127 -3.49 -16.88 -22.11
CA ILE A 127 -2.36 -16.50 -22.98
C ILE A 127 -1.62 -17.75 -23.47
N ASP A 128 -1.35 -18.72 -22.59
CA ASP A 128 -0.69 -19.98 -22.97
C ASP A 128 -1.55 -20.79 -23.97
N ALA A 129 -2.87 -20.79 -23.80
CA ALA A 129 -3.80 -21.40 -24.76
C ALA A 129 -3.83 -20.66 -26.11
N GLU A 130 -3.77 -19.32 -26.10
CA GLU A 130 -3.65 -18.48 -27.31
C GLU A 130 -2.30 -18.73 -28.02
N ALA A 131 -1.21 -18.85 -27.28
CA ALA A 131 0.12 -19.18 -27.80
C ALA A 131 0.18 -20.60 -28.39
N LEU A 132 -0.53 -21.57 -27.79
CA LEU A 132 -0.72 -22.91 -28.33
C LEU A 132 -1.60 -22.93 -29.59
N LYS A 133 -2.66 -22.12 -29.65
CA LYS A 133 -3.47 -21.93 -30.87
C LYS A 133 -2.65 -21.28 -31.99
N CYS A 134 -1.86 -20.26 -31.69
CA CYS A 134 -0.95 -19.63 -32.65
C CYS A 134 0.09 -20.61 -33.18
N ARG A 135 0.68 -21.49 -32.35
CA ARG A 135 1.61 -22.53 -32.84
C ARG A 135 0.94 -23.61 -33.69
N THR A 136 -0.32 -23.94 -33.41
CA THR A 136 -1.09 -24.93 -34.21
C THR A 136 -1.54 -24.35 -35.56
N LEU A 137 -1.63 -23.02 -35.67
CA LEU A 137 -1.97 -22.30 -36.90
C LEU A 137 -0.72 -21.79 -37.66
N GLN A 138 0.47 -21.80 -37.06
CA GLN A 138 1.74 -21.40 -37.66
C GLN A 138 2.39 -22.52 -38.49
N VAL A 139 1.64 -23.13 -39.42
CA VAL A 139 2.24 -23.68 -40.65
C VAL A 139 2.20 -22.63 -41.77
N ASP A 140 1.36 -21.60 -41.69
CA ASP A 140 1.37 -20.50 -42.65
C ASP A 140 1.38 -19.15 -41.91
N ILE A 141 2.20 -18.21 -42.39
CA ILE A 141 2.36 -16.82 -41.90
C ILE A 141 3.51 -16.63 -40.89
N ILE A 142 4.72 -16.92 -41.34
CA ILE A 142 5.91 -16.16 -40.92
C ILE A 142 5.91 -14.86 -41.75
N ALA A 143 5.34 -13.78 -41.19
CA ALA A 143 5.67 -12.38 -41.54
C ALA A 143 4.69 -11.42 -40.85
N SER A 144 5.11 -10.79 -39.75
CA SER A 144 4.95 -9.34 -39.58
C SER A 144 5.61 -8.89 -38.28
N GLU A 145 6.66 -8.11 -38.49
CA GLU A 145 7.37 -7.33 -37.51
C GLU A 145 6.44 -6.29 -36.84
N ALA A 146 6.76 -5.93 -35.60
CA ALA A 146 6.38 -4.68 -34.93
C ALA A 146 4.90 -4.23 -35.05
N LYS A 147 3.96 -4.98 -34.46
CA LYS A 147 2.64 -4.40 -34.16
C LYS A 147 2.72 -3.52 -32.92
N GLN A 148 2.78 -2.21 -33.15
CA GLN A 148 2.27 -1.19 -32.24
C GLN A 148 0.97 -1.66 -31.61
N THR A 149 0.83 -1.42 -30.30
CA THR A 149 -0.31 -1.72 -29.43
C THR A 149 -1.63 -1.38 -30.12
N GLN A 150 -2.21 -2.37 -30.79
CA GLN A 150 -3.48 -2.21 -31.49
C GLN A 150 -4.55 -2.13 -30.39
N VAL A 151 -5.00 -0.91 -30.08
CA VAL A 151 -6.11 -0.68 -29.14
C VAL A 151 -7.25 -1.59 -29.55
N SER A 152 -7.65 -2.50 -28.65
CA SER A 152 -8.69 -3.46 -28.98
C SER A 152 -9.98 -2.74 -29.40
N GLN A 153 -10.57 -3.18 -30.50
CA GLN A 153 -11.77 -2.55 -31.07
C GLN A 153 -13.04 -2.83 -30.26
N ARG A 154 -12.99 -3.80 -29.34
CA ARG A 154 -14.11 -4.17 -28.49
C ARG A 154 -14.50 -3.03 -27.55
N VAL A 155 -15.79 -2.88 -27.30
CA VAL A 155 -16.31 -1.81 -26.43
C VAL A 155 -15.91 -2.08 -24.98
N GLU A 156 -15.87 -3.35 -24.61
CA GLU A 156 -15.53 -3.87 -23.29
C GLU A 156 -14.08 -3.51 -22.94
N ASP A 157 -13.15 -3.72 -23.86
CA ASP A 157 -11.72 -3.43 -23.63
C ASP A 157 -11.50 -1.92 -23.47
N ARG A 158 -12.14 -1.11 -24.32
CA ARG A 158 -12.10 0.36 -24.19
C ARG A 158 -12.72 0.84 -22.88
N TRP A 159 -13.81 0.21 -22.44
CA TRP A 159 -14.44 0.50 -21.16
C TRP A 159 -13.52 0.18 -19.99
N ILE A 160 -12.88 -1.00 -19.96
CA ILE A 160 -11.93 -1.40 -18.92
C ILE A 160 -10.75 -0.42 -18.87
N HIS A 161 -10.17 -0.05 -20.02
CA HIS A 161 -9.10 0.95 -20.07
C HIS A 161 -9.53 2.32 -19.52
N SER A 162 -10.76 2.74 -19.82
CA SER A 162 -11.33 3.98 -19.28
C SER A 162 -11.49 3.91 -17.76
N GLN A 163 -11.99 2.80 -17.22
CA GLN A 163 -12.09 2.59 -15.77
C GLN A 163 -10.70 2.58 -15.10
N LEU A 164 -9.73 1.88 -15.69
CA LEU A 164 -8.36 1.84 -15.19
C LEU A 164 -7.74 3.24 -15.11
N ASN A 165 -7.87 4.05 -16.15
CA ASN A 165 -7.32 5.41 -16.16
C ASN A 165 -7.96 6.30 -15.10
N ARG A 166 -9.28 6.18 -14.87
CA ARG A 166 -9.97 6.90 -13.79
C ARG A 166 -9.48 6.45 -12.42
N LEU A 167 -9.30 5.15 -12.23
CA LEU A 167 -8.78 4.58 -11.00
C LEU A 167 -7.36 5.10 -10.71
N ILE A 168 -6.47 5.09 -11.71
CA ILE A 168 -5.10 5.61 -11.59
C ILE A 168 -5.13 7.07 -11.11
N ILE A 169 -5.92 7.94 -11.75
CA ILE A 169 -6.00 9.35 -11.36
C ILE A 169 -6.46 9.51 -9.91
N ASN A 170 -7.51 8.79 -9.52
CA ASN A 170 -8.08 8.87 -8.17
C ASN A 170 -7.09 8.36 -7.11
N VAL A 171 -6.50 7.19 -7.33
CA VAL A 171 -5.54 6.56 -6.41
C VAL A 171 -4.30 7.41 -6.28
N THR A 172 -3.72 7.91 -7.37
CA THR A 172 -2.53 8.79 -7.33
C THR A 172 -2.80 10.01 -6.46
N LYS A 173 -3.93 10.69 -6.66
CA LYS A 173 -4.31 11.84 -5.84
C LYS A 173 -4.43 11.47 -4.35
N LEU A 174 -5.11 10.38 -4.04
CA LEU A 174 -5.26 9.93 -2.65
C LEU A 174 -3.92 9.58 -2.01
N MET A 175 -2.99 8.98 -2.76
CA MET A 175 -1.64 8.70 -2.29
C MET A 175 -0.83 9.97 -2.02
N GLU A 176 -0.93 10.99 -2.89
CA GLU A 176 -0.30 12.31 -2.71
C GLU A 176 -0.85 13.05 -1.49
N ASP A 177 -2.15 12.92 -1.21
CA ASP A 177 -2.84 13.51 -0.06
C ASP A 177 -2.70 12.65 1.24
N PHE A 178 -1.83 11.63 1.23
CA PHE A 178 -1.63 10.68 2.34
C PHE A 178 -2.91 9.93 2.78
N GLN A 179 -3.91 9.82 1.91
CA GLN A 179 -5.15 9.07 2.15
C GLN A 179 -5.01 7.60 1.71
N PHE A 180 -4.03 6.90 2.28
CA PHE A 180 -3.68 5.53 1.87
C PHE A 180 -4.83 4.53 2.01
N GLY A 181 -5.62 4.62 3.09
CA GLY A 181 -6.75 3.71 3.28
C GLY A 181 -7.88 3.92 2.29
N GLU A 182 -8.15 5.17 1.90
CA GLU A 182 -9.10 5.48 0.83
C GLU A 182 -8.58 5.03 -0.54
N ALA A 183 -7.28 5.18 -0.79
CA ALA A 183 -6.64 4.70 -2.01
C ALA A 183 -6.81 3.18 -2.17
N GLU A 184 -6.60 2.42 -1.09
CA GLU A 184 -6.84 0.98 -1.08
C GLU A 184 -8.32 0.61 -1.27
N GLN A 185 -9.25 1.40 -0.72
CA GLN A 185 -10.69 1.17 -0.96
C GLN A 185 -11.08 1.36 -2.41
N GLN A 186 -10.46 2.27 -3.15
CA GLN A 186 -10.69 2.42 -4.58
C GLN A 186 -10.17 1.22 -5.39
N ILE A 187 -9.13 0.54 -4.90
CA ILE A 187 -8.50 -0.61 -5.57
C ILE A 187 -9.30 -1.91 -5.31
N HIS A 188 -9.95 -2.03 -4.15
CA HIS A 188 -10.66 -3.22 -3.69
C HIS A 188 -12.00 -3.46 -4.39
#